data_AF-A0A923R8U4-F1
#
_entry.id   AF-A0A923R8U4-F1
#
_cell.length_a   1.000
_cell.length_b   1.000
_cell.length_c   1.000
_cell.angle_alpha   90.00
_cell.angle_beta   90.00
_cell.angle_gamma   90.00
#
_symmetry.space_group_name_H-M   'P 1'
#
loop_
_entity.id
_entity.type
_entity.pdbx_description
1 polymer ?
#
loop_
_entity_poly.entity_id
_entity_poly.type
_entity_poly.pdbx_seq_one_letter_code
_entity_poly.pdbx_strand_id
1 'polypeptide(L)' 'MADVHDKETRSRNMSAIKGKDAKPEMVVRKFLHAHNFVR' A
#
# COMPACT_ATOMS: atom_id res chain seq x y z
N MET A 1 -10.39 18.11 -13.89
CA MET A 1 -9.80 16.77 -14.00
C MET A 1 -10.92 15.78 -13.71
N ALA A 2 -11.32 14.96 -14.69
CA ALA A 2 -12.38 13.97 -14.51
C ALA A 2 -11.82 12.72 -13.83
N ASP A 3 -12.61 12.07 -12.97
CA ASP A 3 -12.27 10.77 -12.41
C ASP A 3 -12.11 9.77 -13.57
N VAL A 4 -10.94 9.14 -13.65
CA VAL A 4 -10.60 8.16 -14.70
C VAL A 4 -11.17 6.78 -14.39
N HIS A 5 -11.74 6.58 -13.20
CA HIS A 5 -12.24 5.31 -12.72
C HIS A 5 -13.75 5.34 -12.52
N ASP A 6 -14.40 4.21 -12.81
CA ASP A 6 -15.80 4.01 -12.47
C ASP A 6 -15.97 3.87 -10.94
N LYS A 7 -17.23 3.96 -10.49
CA LYS A 7 -17.59 3.93 -9.06
C LYS A 7 -17.14 2.64 -8.37
N GLU A 8 -17.18 1.51 -9.06
CA GLU A 8 -16.82 0.21 -8.52
C GLU A 8 -15.31 0.09 -8.34
N THR A 9 -14.53 0.50 -9.33
CA THR A 9 -13.06 0.56 -9.29
C THR A 9 -12.59 1.46 -8.18
N ARG A 10 -13.23 2.63 -8.01
CA ARG A 10 -12.94 3.54 -6.89
C ARG A 10 -13.26 2.90 -5.54
N SER A 11 -14.42 2.25 -5.40
CA SER A 11 -14.79 1.53 -4.18
C SER A 11 -13.77 0.45 -3.82
N ARG A 12 -13.34 -0.34 -4.80
CA ARG A 12 -12.31 -1.36 -4.65
C ARG A 12 -10.93 -0.78 -4.30
N ASN A 13 -10.54 0.31 -4.94
CA ASN A 13 -9.27 0.96 -4.64
C ASN A 13 -9.26 1.53 -3.22
N MET A 14 -10.34 2.20 -2.81
CA MET A 14 -10.47 2.74 -1.46
C MET A 14 -10.49 1.64 -0.38
N SER A 15 -11.12 0.49 -0.65
CA SER A 15 -11.11 -0.65 0.28
C SER A 15 -9.77 -1.39 0.32
N ALA A 16 -8.97 -1.31 -0.75
CA ALA A 16 -7.62 -1.86 -0.80
C ALA A 16 -6.58 -1.00 -0.07
N ILE A 17 -6.85 0.28 0.16
CA ILE A 17 -5.98 1.16 0.95
C ILE A 17 -6.11 0.75 2.42
N LYS A 18 -5.10 0.06 2.94
CA LYS A 18 -4.98 -0.32 4.35
C LYS A 18 -4.01 0.64 5.05
N GLY A 19 -4.33 1.04 6.28
CA GLY A 19 -3.47 1.90 7.10
C GLY A 19 -2.17 1.24 7.58
N LYS A 20 -1.99 -0.06 7.31
CA LYS A 20 -0.80 -0.86 7.59
C LYS A 20 -0.53 -1.83 6.44
N ASP A 21 0.72 -2.21 6.26
CA ASP A 21 1.18 -3.15 5.23
C ASP A 21 1.00 -2.60 3.79
N ALA A 22 1.04 -1.28 3.64
CA ALA A 22 1.04 -0.66 2.33
C ALA A 22 2.31 -1.09 1.56
N LYS A 23 2.23 -1.16 0.22
CA LYS A 23 3.39 -1.53 -0.62
C LYS A 23 4.69 -0.79 -0.26
N PRO A 24 4.72 0.55 -0.12
CA PRO A 24 5.96 1.25 0.27
C PRO A 24 6.45 0.83 1.66
N GLU A 25 5.56 0.68 2.63
CA GLU A 25 5.89 0.22 3.98
C GLU A 25 6.47 -1.20 3.97
N MET A 26 5.88 -2.12 3.20
CA MET A 26 6.34 -3.50 3.07
C MET A 26 7.71 -3.59 2.40
N VAL A 27 8.01 -2.73 1.44
CA VAL A 27 9.34 -2.65 0.82
C VAL A 27 10.39 -2.24 1.85
N VAL A 28 10.13 -1.17 2.60
CA VAL A 28 11.04 -0.69 3.65
C VAL A 28 11.18 -1.73 4.76
N ARG A 29 10.08 -2.34 5.22
CA ARG A 29 10.11 -3.37 6.27
C ARG A 29 10.96 -4.58 5.85
N LYS A 30 10.81 -5.06 4.61
CA LYS A 30 11.63 -6.15 4.06
C LYS A 30 13.11 -5.77 3.99
N PHE A 31 13.41 -4.57 3.51
CA PHE A 31 14.78 -4.06 3.44
C PHE A 31 15.43 -4.02 4.84
N LEU A 32 14.76 -3.41 5.82
CA LEU A 32 15.30 -3.27 7.16
C LEU A 32 15.50 -4.64 7.85
N HIS A 33 14.58 -5.58 7.66
CA HIS A 33 14.72 -6.94 8.18
C HIS A 33 15.87 -7.70 7.50
N ALA A 34 16.06 -7.55 6.18
CA ALA A 34 17.16 -8.20 5.45
C ALA A 34 18.54 -7.70 5.88
N HIS A 35 18.63 -6.44 6.35
CA HIS A 35 19.87 -5.83 6.83
C HIS A 35 20.04 -5.86 8.36
N ASN A 36 19.22 -6.63 9.08
CA ASN A 36 19.25 -6.75 10.55
C ASN A 36 19.08 -5.41 11.32
N PHE A 37 18.41 -4.42 10.72
CA PHE A 37 18.17 -3.13 11.37
C PHE A 37 16.96 -3.15 12.32
N VAL A 38 16.08 -4.15 12.19
CA VAL A 38 14.93 -4.38 13.08
C VAL A 38 14.76 -5.88 13.28
N ARG A 39 14.43 -6.26 14.50
CA ARG A 39 14.21 -7.65 14.93
C ARG A 39 12.74 -7.87 15.26
#